data_AF-A0A7S2B5Y1-F1
#
_entry.id   AF-A0A7S2B5Y1-F1
#
_cell.length_a   1.000
_cell.length_b   1.000
_cell.length_c   1.000
_cell.angle_alpha   90.00
_cell.angle_beta   90.00
_cell.angle_gamma   90.00
#
_symmetry.space_group_name_H-M   'P 1'
#
loop_
_entity.id
_entity.type
_entity.pdbx_description
1 polymer ?
#
loop_
_entity_poly.entity_id
_entity_poly.type
_entity_poly.pdbx_seq_one_letter_code
_entity_poly.pdbx_strand_id
1 'polypeptide(L)'
;EMRWFLSADTEAALQAEPVLALRARGKLAVLGESWRIAHVDRSSAGLGFEGFVDSYAAYLLIASARVVVLSRSYFGETAAEVGAAPDAYFAEGCVRVDLNAS
;
A
#
# COMPACT_ATOMS: atom_id res chain seq x y z
N GLU A 1 -3.13 13.62 14.50
CA GLU A 1 -1.91 13.57 13.67
C GLU A 1 -2.12 12.56 12.55
N MET A 2 -1.82 12.90 11.31
CA MET A 2 -2.06 12.02 10.15
C MET A 2 -0.84 11.10 9.94
N ARG A 3 -1.06 9.79 10.02
CA ARG A 3 -0.03 8.78 9.74
C ARG A 3 -0.26 8.21 8.35
N TRP A 4 0.81 8.07 7.60
CA TRP A 4 0.82 7.49 6.27
C TRP A 4 1.23 6.03 6.35
N PHE A 5 0.67 5.18 5.51
CA PHE A 5 1.12 3.82 5.31
C PHE A 5 1.58 3.69 3.86
N LEU A 6 2.70 3.01 3.64
CA LEU A 6 3.21 2.72 2.30
C LEU A 6 3.15 1.21 2.08
N SER A 7 2.43 0.81 1.04
CA SER A 7 2.49 -0.54 0.48
C SER A 7 3.21 -0.45 -0.87
N ALA A 8 4.27 -1.23 -1.04
CA ALA A 8 5.08 -1.28 -2.26
C ALA A 8 5.52 -2.71 -2.53
N ASP A 9 5.87 -3.01 -3.77
CA ASP A 9 6.29 -4.32 -4.25
C ASP A 9 7.82 -4.51 -4.28
N THR A 10 8.58 -3.46 -3.97
CA THR A 10 10.04 -3.46 -4.04
C THR A 10 10.65 -2.74 -2.86
N GLU A 11 11.78 -3.26 -2.37
CA GLU A 11 12.59 -2.58 -1.35
C GLU A 11 13.11 -1.22 -1.84
N ALA A 12 13.32 -1.08 -3.15
CA ALA A 12 13.76 0.18 -3.75
C ALA A 12 12.81 1.36 -3.49
N ALA A 13 11.49 1.12 -3.48
CA ALA A 13 10.50 2.14 -3.16
C ALA A 13 10.67 2.68 -1.73
N LEU A 14 11.24 1.89 -0.83
CA LEU A 14 11.38 2.19 0.60
C LEU A 14 12.59 3.06 0.88
N GLN A 15 13.59 2.91 0.01
CA GLN A 15 14.83 3.66 0.02
C GLN A 15 14.72 4.96 -0.78
N ALA A 16 13.56 5.26 -1.36
CA ALA A 16 13.33 6.52 -2.03
C ALA A 16 13.43 7.68 -1.03
N GLU A 17 14.21 8.71 -1.37
CA GLU A 17 14.43 9.91 -0.54
C GLU A 17 13.15 10.50 0.09
N PRO A 18 12.03 10.65 -0.64
CA PRO A 18 10.78 11.14 -0.05
C PRO A 18 10.23 10.25 1.07
N VAL A 19 10.38 8.92 0.95
CA VAL A 19 9.92 7.93 1.94
C VAL A 19 10.81 7.97 3.17
N LEU A 20 12.13 8.03 2.98
CA LEU A 20 13.09 8.19 4.06
C LEU A 20 12.85 9.48 4.86
N ALA A 21 12.59 10.59 4.17
CA ALA A 21 12.27 11.88 4.81
C ALA A 21 10.96 11.83 5.63
N LEU A 22 9.93 11.15 5.14
CA LEU A 22 8.68 10.95 5.89
C LEU A 22 8.88 10.06 7.11
N ARG A 23 9.69 9.00 6.98
CA ARG A 23 10.04 8.11 8.09
C ARG A 23 10.82 8.83 9.17
N ALA A 24 11.84 9.61 8.82
CA ALA A 24 12.64 10.39 9.77
C ALA A 24 11.78 11.40 10.58
N ARG A 25 10.66 11.84 10.01
CA ARG A 25 9.69 12.74 10.65
C ARG A 25 8.60 12.01 11.43
N GLY A 26 8.66 10.68 11.56
CA GLY A 26 7.64 9.87 12.24
C GLY A 26 6.28 9.84 11.54
N LYS A 27 6.21 10.25 10.26
CA LYS A 27 4.95 10.33 9.51
C LYS A 27 4.54 9.02 8.86
N LEU A 28 5.47 8.08 8.71
CA LEU A 28 5.24 6.78 8.09
C LEU A 28 5.02 5.72 9.17
N ALA A 29 3.83 5.12 9.17
CA ALA A 29 3.53 3.90 9.90
C ALA A 29 4.15 2.70 9.18
N VAL A 30 4.70 1.78 9.95
CA VAL A 30 5.42 0.61 9.47
C VAL A 30 4.78 -0.64 10.07
N LEU A 31 4.54 -1.65 9.24
CA LEU A 31 4.13 -2.97 9.68
C LEU A 31 5.39 -3.79 10.04
N GLY A 32 5.67 -3.95 11.34
CA GLY A 32 6.75 -4.80 11.86
C GLY A 32 8.18 -4.22 11.74
N GLU A 33 9.13 -4.83 12.43
CA GLU A 33 10.55 -4.42 12.37
C GLU A 33 11.26 -4.88 11.07
N SER A 34 10.73 -5.91 10.42
CA SER A 34 11.26 -6.47 9.19
C SER A 34 10.32 -6.17 8.03
N TRP A 35 10.66 -5.17 7.22
CA TRP A 35 10.14 -4.99 5.86
C TRP A 35 10.59 -6.13 4.93
N ARG A 36 10.46 -7.41 5.33
CA ARG A 36 11.02 -8.50 4.54
C ARG A 36 10.10 -9.01 3.44
N ILE A 37 8.81 -8.70 3.46
CA ILE A 37 7.91 -9.13 2.38
C ILE A 37 6.87 -8.04 2.11
N ALA A 38 7.32 -6.93 1.55
CA ALA A 38 6.43 -6.04 0.82
C ALA A 38 6.17 -6.71 -0.54
N HIS A 39 5.07 -7.48 -0.61
CA HIS A 39 4.58 -8.26 -1.77
C HIS A 39 5.15 -9.68 -1.96
N VAL A 40 4.23 -10.65 -2.07
CA VAL A 40 4.50 -11.99 -2.63
C VAL A 40 4.54 -11.86 -4.14
N ASP A 41 5.73 -11.95 -4.72
CA ASP A 41 5.83 -12.38 -6.09
C ASP A 41 5.13 -13.75 -6.22
N ARG A 42 4.07 -13.82 -7.04
CA ARG A 42 3.33 -15.07 -7.31
C ARG A 42 4.20 -16.16 -7.95
N SER A 43 5.49 -15.89 -8.21
CA SER A 43 6.39 -16.77 -8.92
C SER A 43 7.10 -17.86 -8.08
N SER A 44 7.08 -17.82 -6.74
CA SER A 44 7.73 -18.88 -5.93
C SER A 44 6.87 -19.43 -4.79
N ALA A 45 6.46 -20.68 -4.92
CA ALA A 45 5.58 -21.40 -3.99
C ALA A 45 6.17 -21.64 -2.57
N GLY A 46 7.37 -21.12 -2.28
CA GLY A 46 8.08 -21.31 -1.01
C GLY A 46 7.91 -20.18 0.03
N LEU A 47 7.41 -19.00 -0.34
CA LEU A 47 7.26 -17.82 0.53
C LEU A 47 5.80 -17.50 0.90
N GLY A 48 4.90 -18.48 0.71
CA GLY A 48 3.47 -18.23 0.56
C GLY A 48 2.68 -17.81 1.81
N PHE A 49 3.15 -18.08 3.03
CA PHE A 49 2.35 -17.80 4.24
C PHE A 49 2.62 -16.42 4.84
N GLU A 50 3.88 -16.07 5.11
CA GLU A 50 4.24 -14.75 5.67
C GLU A 50 3.83 -13.64 4.70
N GLY A 51 4.15 -13.79 3.42
CA GLY A 51 3.77 -12.79 2.44
C GLY A 51 2.25 -12.73 2.16
N PHE A 52 1.51 -13.82 2.40
CA PHE A 52 0.04 -13.76 2.37
C PHE A 52 -0.50 -12.94 3.54
N VAL A 53 0.02 -13.15 4.75
CA VAL A 53 -0.37 -12.37 5.94
C VAL A 53 -0.07 -10.89 5.74
N ASP A 54 1.13 -10.56 5.25
CA ASP A 54 1.53 -9.18 5.00
C ASP A 54 0.69 -8.52 3.90
N SER A 55 0.42 -9.24 2.81
CA SER A 55 -0.45 -8.76 1.74
C SER A 55 -1.88 -8.56 2.23
N TYR A 56 -2.40 -9.47 3.05
CA TYR A 56 -3.73 -9.35 3.61
C TYR A 56 -3.84 -8.18 4.61
N ALA A 57 -2.83 -7.99 5.45
CA ALA A 57 -2.77 -6.84 6.36
C ALA A 57 -2.69 -5.51 5.59
N ALA A 58 -1.87 -5.44 4.54
CA ALA A 58 -1.79 -4.28 3.66
C ALA A 58 -3.13 -4.01 2.97
N TYR A 59 -3.81 -5.05 2.49
CA TYR A 59 -5.14 -4.96 1.89
C TYR A 59 -6.15 -4.33 2.85
N LEU A 60 -6.21 -4.81 4.10
CA LEU A 60 -7.10 -4.27 5.13
C LEU A 60 -6.76 -2.82 5.53
N LEU A 61 -5.48 -2.46 5.54
CA LEU A 61 -5.05 -1.09 5.83
C LEU A 61 -5.42 -0.13 4.71
N ILE A 62 -5.27 -0.54 3.45
CA ILE A 62 -5.74 0.26 2.30
C ILE A 62 -7.27 0.39 2.35
N ALA A 63 -7.99 -0.69 2.63
CA ALA A 63 -9.44 -0.68 2.74
C ALA A 63 -9.96 0.21 3.90
N SER A 64 -9.16 0.44 4.94
CA SER A 64 -9.53 1.32 6.06
C SER A 64 -9.00 2.76 5.91
N ALA A 65 -8.32 3.07 4.82
CA ALA A 65 -7.71 4.38 4.62
C ALA A 65 -8.75 5.47 4.33
N ARG A 66 -8.59 6.64 4.97
CA ARG A 66 -9.41 7.83 4.66
C ARG A 66 -9.07 8.42 3.29
N VAL A 67 -7.79 8.33 2.90
CA VAL A 67 -7.26 8.79 1.62
C VAL A 67 -6.27 7.74 1.13
N VAL A 68 -6.34 7.38 -0.15
CA VAL A 68 -5.42 6.43 -0.77
C VAL A 68 -4.84 6.99 -2.07
N VAL A 69 -3.53 6.84 -2.23
CA VAL A 69 -2.82 7.17 -3.48
C VAL A 69 -2.32 5.85 -4.07
N LEU A 70 -2.80 5.54 -5.26
CA LEU A 70 -2.65 4.24 -5.91
C LEU A 70 -1.72 4.35 -7.12
N SER A 71 -0.86 3.35 -7.29
CA SER A 71 -0.38 3.01 -8.64
C SER A 71 -1.52 2.32 -9.41
N ARG A 72 -1.43 2.30 -10.75
CA ARG A 72 -2.34 1.46 -11.56
C ARG A 72 -2.01 0.00 -11.32
N SER A 73 -2.64 -0.56 -10.30
CA SER A 73 -2.46 -1.92 -9.84
C SER A 73 -3.81 -2.39 -9.29
N TYR A 74 -4.32 -3.49 -9.84
CA TYR A 74 -5.60 -4.04 -9.42
C TYR A 74 -5.67 -4.29 -7.91
N PHE A 75 -4.54 -4.57 -7.24
CA PHE A 75 -4.51 -4.84 -5.80
C PHE A 75 -4.99 -3.64 -4.96
N GLY A 76 -4.37 -2.48 -5.16
CA GLY A 76 -4.71 -1.29 -4.38
C GLY A 76 -6.08 -0.72 -4.75
N GLU A 77 -6.45 -0.81 -6.03
CA GLU A 77 -7.78 -0.43 -6.52
C GLU A 77 -8.88 -1.27 -5.89
N THR A 78 -8.74 -2.60 -5.92
CA THR A 78 -9.72 -3.53 -5.29
C THR A 78 -9.81 -3.31 -3.79
N ALA A 79 -8.67 -3.11 -3.11
CA ALA A 79 -8.67 -2.83 -1.67
C ALA A 79 -9.39 -1.52 -1.33
N ALA A 80 -9.13 -0.46 -2.10
CA ALA A 80 -9.78 0.83 -1.92
C ALA A 80 -11.29 0.76 -2.18
N GLU A 81 -11.69 0.00 -3.20
CA GLU A 81 -13.08 -0.26 -3.54
C GLU A 81 -13.81 -1.02 -2.42
N VAL A 82 -13.27 -2.16 -1.97
CA VAL A 82 -13.85 -2.95 -0.87
C VAL A 82 -13.94 -2.12 0.42
N GLY A 83 -12.97 -1.24 0.65
CA GLY A 83 -12.97 -0.31 1.77
C GLY A 83 -13.90 0.89 1.64
N ALA A 84 -14.44 1.14 0.45
CA ALA A 84 -15.12 2.38 0.09
C ALA A 84 -14.29 3.63 0.50
N ALA A 85 -12.98 3.61 0.20
CA ALA A 85 -12.06 4.68 0.55
C ALA A 85 -12.58 6.02 -0.01
N PRO A 86 -12.93 7.02 0.83
CA PRO A 86 -13.71 8.15 0.32
C PRO A 86 -12.95 9.08 -0.65
N ASP A 87 -11.63 9.04 -0.58
CA ASP A 87 -10.70 9.87 -1.35
C ASP A 87 -9.60 8.98 -1.95
N ALA A 88 -9.79 8.53 -3.19
CA ALA A 88 -8.83 7.69 -3.91
C ALA A 88 -8.30 8.40 -5.16
N TYR A 89 -6.99 8.36 -5.36
CA TYR A 89 -6.30 9.03 -6.46
C TYR A 89 -5.24 8.13 -7.08
N PHE A 90 -5.11 8.15 -8.40
CA PHE A 90 -3.93 7.62 -9.07
C PHE A 90 -2.75 8.59 -8.91
N ALA A 91 -1.59 8.06 -8.55
CA ALA A 91 -0.34 8.82 -8.46
C ALA A 91 0.03 9.43 -9.81
N GLU A 92 -0.14 8.67 -10.89
CA GLU A 92 0.09 9.14 -12.25
C GLU A 92 -1.05 10.06 -12.70
N GLY A 93 -0.74 11.34 -12.93
CA GLY A 93 -1.69 12.33 -13.40
C GLY A 93 -2.64 12.90 -12.32
N CYS A 94 -2.49 12.49 -11.05
CA CYS A 94 -3.31 12.97 -9.92
C CYS A 94 -4.83 12.87 -10.17
N VAL A 95 -5.25 11.80 -10.84
CA VAL A 95 -6.65 11.61 -11.25
C VAL A 95 -7.42 10.92 -10.13
N ARG A 96 -8.61 11.41 -9.81
CA ARG A 96 -9.51 10.76 -8.84
C ARG A 96 -10.00 9.42 -9.40
N VAL A 97 -9.93 8.37 -8.59
CA VAL A 97 -10.42 7.03 -8.93
C VAL A 97 -11.93 6.98 -8.70
N ASP A 98 -12.65 6.43 -9.67
CA ASP A 98 -14.06 6.04 -9.48
C ASP A 98 -14.11 4.62 -8.91
N LEU A 99 -14.41 4.52 -7.62
CA LEU A 99 -14.52 3.25 -6.90
C LEU A 99 -15.91 2.62 -6.99
N ASN A 100 -16.84 3.18 -7.78
CA ASN A 100 -18.20 2.64 -7.93
C ASN A 100 -18.42 1.98 -9.31
N ALA A 101 -17.41 1.94 -10.17
CA ALA A 101 -17.56 1.58 -11.58
C ALA A 101 -17.54 0.07 -11.87
N SER A 102 -17.73 -0.77 -10.85
CA SER A 102 -17.62 -2.24 -10.93
C SER A 102 -18.92 -2.94 -11.29
#